data_AF-A0A2D9NDN5-F1
#
_entry.id   AF-A0A2D9NDN5-F1
#
_cell.length_a   1.000
_cell.length_b   1.000
_cell.length_c   1.000
_cell.angle_alpha   90.00
_cell.angle_beta   90.00
_cell.angle_gamma   90.00
#
_symmetry.space_group_name_H-M   'P 1'
#
loop_
_entity.id
_entity.type
_entity.pdbx_description
1 polymer ?
#
loop_
_entity_poly.entity_id
_entity_poly.type
_entity_poly.pdbx_seq_one_letter_code
_entity_poly.pdbx_strand_id
1 'polypeptide(L)'
;MGDEISVKDKEKSFTISFQEIENEDIDTRTIDNGDREVIELEIEEDSLSGYDGFGVLFVDIEYGETSGQFADPCDSVSADISPNGVNADWDNENNVLAGTSSSCETISLIVYVFPEYNSTTKNVTGENLEYWESLWQNSSYGIGTFHLEVEVNVNQPLTAGIPTIQDDDEEVTISWRSIYFTSDVQEIE
;
A
#
# COMPACT_ATOMS: atom_id res chain seq x y z
N MET A 1 61.13 3.66 -22.61
CA MET A 1 60.03 4.63 -22.42
C MET A 1 58.76 3.85 -22.58
N GLY A 2 58.18 3.48 -21.44
CA GLY A 2 56.90 2.80 -21.40
C GLY A 2 55.80 3.83 -21.53
N ASP A 3 54.83 3.53 -22.38
CA ASP A 3 53.47 3.99 -22.21
C ASP A 3 52.63 2.71 -22.12
N GLU A 4 52.49 2.20 -20.90
CA GLU A 4 51.40 1.30 -20.55
C GLU A 4 50.11 2.13 -20.72
N ILE A 5 49.39 1.84 -21.81
CA ILE A 5 48.02 2.30 -21.98
C ILE A 5 47.23 1.63 -20.86
N SER A 6 46.94 2.40 -19.80
CA SER A 6 46.01 2.01 -18.76
C SER A 6 44.65 1.77 -19.42
N VAL A 7 44.33 0.50 -19.67
CA VAL A 7 42.95 0.08 -19.93
C VAL A 7 42.23 0.36 -18.63
N LYS A 8 41.54 1.50 -18.55
CA LYS A 8 40.52 1.69 -17.53
C LYS A 8 39.50 0.58 -17.79
N ASP A 9 39.45 -0.42 -16.92
CA ASP A 9 38.28 -1.28 -16.81
C ASP A 9 37.08 -0.34 -16.67
N LYS A 10 36.30 -0.21 -17.74
CA LYS A 10 35.00 0.45 -17.64
C LYS A 10 34.19 -0.43 -16.71
N GLU A 11 33.77 0.13 -15.58
CA GLU A 11 32.84 -0.56 -14.71
C GLU A 11 31.61 -0.94 -15.52
N LYS A 12 31.18 -2.20 -15.39
CA LYS A 12 29.98 -2.68 -16.04
C LYS A 12 28.80 -1.83 -15.60
N SER A 13 27.89 -1.56 -16.51
CA SER A 13 26.70 -0.78 -16.26
C SER A 13 25.49 -1.66 -16.53
N PHE A 14 24.43 -1.48 -15.75
CA PHE A 14 23.20 -2.25 -15.88
C PHE A 14 21.98 -1.34 -15.83
N THR A 15 20.94 -1.73 -16.54
CA THR A 15 19.59 -1.17 -16.42
C THR A 15 18.71 -2.18 -15.71
N ILE A 16 18.01 -1.73 -14.67
CA ILE A 16 17.04 -2.52 -13.92
C ILE A 16 15.65 -1.98 -14.24
N SER A 17 14.76 -2.85 -14.71
CA SER A 17 13.37 -2.53 -14.99
C SER A 17 12.43 -3.47 -14.25
N PHE A 18 11.19 -3.04 -14.04
CA PHE A 18 10.20 -3.77 -13.26
C PHE A 18 8.97 -4.03 -14.12
N GLN A 19 8.50 -5.27 -14.11
CA GLN A 19 7.20 -5.65 -14.62
C GLN A 19 6.26 -5.86 -13.44
N GLU A 20 5.15 -5.14 -13.41
CA GLU A 20 4.21 -5.12 -12.29
C GLU A 20 2.96 -5.97 -12.58
N ILE A 21 2.44 -6.60 -11.54
CA ILE A 21 1.10 -7.19 -11.51
C ILE A 21 0.35 -6.61 -10.30
N GLU A 22 -0.88 -6.17 -10.55
CA GLU A 22 -1.78 -5.68 -9.53
C GLU A 22 -2.81 -6.76 -9.17
N ASN A 23 -2.98 -7.01 -7.87
CA ASN A 23 -4.07 -7.79 -7.32
C ASN A 23 -4.94 -6.89 -6.44
N GLU A 24 -6.25 -7.10 -6.49
CA GLU A 24 -7.23 -6.34 -5.72
C GLU A 24 -8.08 -7.27 -4.86
N ASP A 25 -8.21 -6.92 -3.57
CA ASP A 25 -9.07 -7.56 -2.59
C ASP A 25 -10.02 -6.52 -1.99
N ILE A 26 -11.28 -6.87 -1.80
CA ILE A 26 -12.32 -5.94 -1.34
C ILE A 26 -13.01 -6.53 -0.10
N ASP A 27 -13.12 -5.74 0.96
CA ASP A 27 -13.90 -6.05 2.17
C ASP A 27 -14.91 -4.91 2.42
N THR A 28 -16.09 -5.24 2.93
CA THR A 28 -17.13 -4.27 3.30
C THR A 28 -17.59 -4.56 4.72
N ARG A 29 -17.67 -3.51 5.56
CA ARG A 29 -18.07 -3.60 6.96
C ARG A 29 -19.03 -2.47 7.32
N THR A 30 -19.92 -2.77 8.27
CA THR A 30 -20.71 -1.75 8.97
C THR A 30 -20.06 -1.52 10.32
N ILE A 31 -19.73 -0.26 10.64
CA ILE A 31 -19.07 0.14 11.88
C ILE A 31 -20.00 1.10 12.63
N ASP A 32 -20.27 0.78 13.89
CA ASP A 32 -21.13 1.59 14.75
C ASP A 32 -20.44 2.90 15.18
N ASN A 33 -21.23 3.88 15.59
CA ASN A 33 -20.74 5.18 16.05
C ASN A 33 -19.80 5.09 17.27
N GLY A 34 -18.58 5.61 17.09
CA GLY A 34 -17.53 5.63 18.11
C GLY A 34 -16.85 4.27 18.29
N ASP A 35 -17.23 3.28 17.49
CA ASP A 35 -16.58 1.97 17.44
C ASP A 35 -15.46 1.97 16.42
N ARG A 36 -14.60 0.96 16.58
CA ARG A 36 -13.36 0.80 15.85
C ARG A 36 -13.18 -0.66 15.51
N GLU A 37 -13.00 -0.93 14.24
CA GLU A 37 -12.83 -2.27 13.69
C GLU A 37 -11.42 -2.45 13.13
N VAL A 38 -10.91 -3.67 13.25
CA VAL A 38 -9.63 -4.08 12.65
C VAL A 38 -9.94 -5.00 11.47
N ILE A 39 -9.51 -4.58 10.29
CA ILE A 39 -9.69 -5.27 9.03
C ILE A 39 -8.33 -5.78 8.59
N GLU A 40 -8.26 -7.06 8.26
CA GLU A 40 -7.01 -7.77 8.03
C GLU A 40 -6.86 -8.20 6.57
N LEU A 41 -5.67 -8.00 6.01
CA LEU A 41 -5.27 -8.58 4.73
C LEU A 41 -4.10 -9.53 4.98
N GLU A 42 -4.30 -10.83 4.70
CA GLU A 42 -3.26 -11.85 4.84
C GLU A 42 -2.55 -12.09 3.50
N ILE A 43 -1.23 -11.90 3.50
CA ILE A 43 -0.35 -12.23 2.37
C ILE A 43 0.42 -13.49 2.70
N GLU A 44 0.00 -14.60 2.10
CA GLU A 44 0.65 -15.90 2.20
C GLU A 44 1.93 -15.97 1.35
N GLU A 45 2.86 -16.86 1.70
CA GLU A 45 4.10 -17.06 0.93
C GLU A 45 3.82 -17.45 -0.52
N ASP A 46 2.77 -18.25 -0.75
CA ASP A 46 2.38 -18.70 -2.08
C ASP A 46 1.88 -17.56 -2.97
N SER A 47 1.37 -16.45 -2.40
CA SER A 47 0.96 -15.26 -3.15
C SER A 47 2.15 -14.57 -3.84
N LEU A 48 3.36 -14.79 -3.34
CA LEU A 48 4.61 -14.29 -3.92
C LEU A 48 5.23 -15.26 -4.92
N SER A 49 4.65 -16.45 -5.10
CA SER A 49 5.20 -17.46 -6.00
C SER A 49 5.14 -16.97 -7.46
N GLY A 50 6.32 -16.81 -8.07
CA GLY A 50 6.46 -16.31 -9.44
C GLY A 50 6.74 -14.81 -9.56
N TYR A 51 6.85 -14.08 -8.44
CA TYR A 51 7.30 -12.70 -8.38
C TYR A 51 8.66 -12.60 -7.69
N ASP A 52 9.40 -11.53 -7.96
CA ASP A 52 10.66 -11.25 -7.27
C ASP A 52 10.42 -10.54 -5.93
N GLY A 53 9.32 -9.77 -5.82
CA GLY A 53 8.93 -9.12 -4.58
C GLY A 53 7.55 -8.45 -4.60
N PHE A 54 7.14 -7.95 -3.44
CA PHE A 54 5.95 -7.14 -3.22
C PHE A 54 6.35 -5.67 -3.05
N GLY A 55 6.05 -4.83 -4.04
CA GLY A 55 6.48 -3.44 -4.10
C GLY A 55 5.71 -2.50 -3.16
N VAL A 56 4.41 -2.33 -3.40
CA VAL A 56 3.58 -1.32 -2.72
C VAL A 56 2.17 -1.85 -2.49
N LEU A 57 1.62 -1.58 -1.31
CA LEU A 57 0.23 -1.80 -0.96
C LEU A 57 -0.51 -0.45 -0.95
N PHE A 58 -1.59 -0.35 -1.72
CA PHE A 58 -2.55 0.74 -1.65
C PHE A 58 -3.79 0.27 -0.90
N VAL A 59 -4.33 1.13 -0.04
CA VAL A 59 -5.58 0.86 0.67
C VAL A 59 -6.50 2.05 0.48
N ASP A 60 -7.61 1.83 -0.21
CA ASP A 60 -8.63 2.84 -0.44
C ASP A 60 -9.85 2.52 0.43
N ILE A 61 -10.26 3.47 1.27
CA ILE A 61 -11.43 3.36 2.15
C ILE A 61 -12.51 4.30 1.62
N GLU A 62 -13.59 3.70 1.11
CA GLU A 62 -14.78 4.38 0.61
C GLU A 62 -15.91 4.26 1.64
N TYR A 63 -16.67 5.34 1.80
CA TYR A 63 -17.84 5.40 2.69
C TYR A 63 -18.78 6.50 2.20
N GLY A 64 -20.02 6.51 2.66
CA GLY A 64 -20.93 7.62 2.39
C GLY A 64 -22.29 7.50 3.06
N GLU A 65 -22.82 8.65 3.45
CA GLU A 65 -24.05 8.84 4.22
C GLU A 65 -25.16 7.80 4.04
N THR A 66 -25.42 7.07 5.12
CA THR A 66 -26.44 6.02 5.17
C THR A 66 -27.78 6.49 5.76
N SER A 67 -27.82 7.64 6.46
CA SER A 67 -29.01 8.17 7.16
C SER A 67 -30.24 8.42 6.28
N GLY A 68 -30.03 8.61 4.97
CA GLY A 68 -31.06 8.90 3.98
C GLY A 68 -31.78 10.25 4.19
N GLN A 69 -31.26 11.14 5.05
CA GLN A 69 -31.84 12.45 5.31
C GLN A 69 -31.35 13.52 4.33
N PHE A 70 -32.25 14.44 3.99
CA PHE A 70 -31.87 15.58 3.16
C PHE A 70 -31.01 16.56 3.96
N ALA A 71 -29.82 16.85 3.45
CA ALA A 71 -28.83 17.75 4.03
C ALA A 71 -28.21 17.27 5.36
N ASP A 72 -28.08 15.95 5.52
CA ASP A 72 -27.17 15.40 6.54
C ASP A 72 -25.72 15.65 6.14
N PRO A 73 -24.85 16.10 7.06
CA PRO A 73 -23.44 16.26 6.77
C PRO A 73 -22.72 14.91 6.88
N CYS A 74 -21.68 14.73 6.07
CA CYS A 74 -20.92 13.50 6.06
C CYS A 74 -20.39 13.07 7.43
N ASP A 75 -20.42 11.78 7.69
CA ASP A 75 -19.79 11.15 8.85
C ASP A 75 -18.27 11.26 8.77
N SER A 76 -17.65 11.22 9.95
CA SER A 76 -16.21 11.30 10.09
C SER A 76 -15.63 9.89 10.18
N VAL A 77 -14.88 9.48 9.16
CA VAL A 77 -14.15 8.21 9.14
C VAL A 77 -12.67 8.48 9.28
N SER A 78 -12.00 7.76 10.16
CA SER A 78 -10.55 7.75 10.30
C SER A 78 -10.00 6.35 10.11
N ALA A 79 -8.86 6.25 9.42
CA ALA A 79 -8.20 4.99 9.15
C ALA A 79 -6.70 5.09 9.44
N ASP A 80 -6.12 4.02 9.99
CA ASP A 80 -4.69 3.88 10.27
C ASP A 80 -4.22 2.46 9.94
N ILE A 81 -3.06 2.35 9.27
CA ILE A 81 -2.35 1.10 9.04
C ILE A 81 -0.98 1.17 9.73
N SER A 82 -0.85 0.42 10.81
CA SER A 82 0.32 0.46 11.69
C SER A 82 1.25 -0.75 11.48
N PRO A 83 2.57 -0.59 11.74
CA PRO A 83 3.52 -1.70 11.69
C PRO A 83 3.13 -2.83 12.66
N ASN A 84 2.87 -4.01 12.10
CA ASN A 84 2.24 -5.11 12.84
C ASN A 84 2.98 -6.46 12.68
N GLY A 85 4.27 -6.41 12.35
CA GLY A 85 5.12 -7.59 12.24
C GLY A 85 5.35 -8.06 10.80
N VAL A 86 4.64 -7.49 9.82
CA VAL A 86 5.01 -7.60 8.40
C VAL A 86 6.32 -6.88 8.16
N ASN A 87 7.24 -7.55 7.47
CA ASN A 87 8.49 -6.93 7.03
C ASN A 87 8.20 -6.03 5.83
N ALA A 88 8.11 -4.72 6.06
CA ALA A 88 7.87 -3.70 5.05
C ALA A 88 8.74 -2.48 5.33
N ASP A 89 8.90 -1.61 4.33
CA ASP A 89 9.61 -0.34 4.45
C ASP A 89 8.73 0.72 5.14
N TRP A 90 8.40 0.47 6.40
CA TRP A 90 7.50 1.31 7.21
C TRP A 90 8.02 2.75 7.39
N ASP A 91 9.33 2.95 7.31
CA ASP A 91 9.99 4.26 7.45
C ASP A 91 10.12 5.01 6.11
N ASN A 92 9.56 4.49 5.02
CA ASN A 92 9.59 5.15 3.72
C ASN A 92 8.88 6.52 3.78
N GLU A 93 9.55 7.55 3.26
CA GLU A 93 9.03 8.93 3.28
C GLU A 93 7.75 9.13 2.44
N ASN A 94 7.47 8.21 1.52
CA ASN A 94 6.30 8.24 0.65
C ASN A 94 5.11 7.46 1.22
N ASN A 95 5.25 6.85 2.40
CA ASN A 95 4.14 6.19 3.07
C ASN A 95 3.06 7.19 3.48
N VAL A 96 1.81 6.77 3.35
CA VAL A 96 0.63 7.43 3.89
C VAL A 96 -0.05 6.39 4.78
N LEU A 97 0.25 6.43 6.08
CA LEU A 97 -0.17 5.37 7.01
C LEU A 97 -1.49 5.68 7.73
N ALA A 98 -1.95 6.93 7.70
CA ALA A 98 -3.20 7.30 8.33
C ALA A 98 -3.90 8.42 7.55
N GLY A 99 -5.22 8.44 7.66
CA GLY A 99 -6.06 9.42 7.00
C GLY A 99 -7.39 9.60 7.71
N THR A 100 -8.07 10.71 7.42
CA THR A 100 -9.39 11.02 7.97
C THR A 100 -10.17 11.83 6.95
N SER A 101 -11.46 11.53 6.84
CA SER A 101 -12.39 12.23 5.96
C SER A 101 -13.68 12.51 6.73
N SER A 102 -14.29 13.67 6.45
CA SER A 102 -15.59 14.10 7.00
C SER A 102 -16.47 14.68 5.89
N SER A 103 -16.18 14.27 4.66
CA SER A 103 -16.77 14.79 3.43
C SER A 103 -17.19 13.69 2.47
N CYS A 104 -17.23 12.43 2.95
CA CYS A 104 -17.48 11.25 2.13
C CYS A 104 -16.48 11.09 0.97
N GLU A 105 -15.28 11.67 1.12
CA GLU A 105 -14.19 11.47 0.18
C GLU A 105 -13.40 10.23 0.58
N THR A 106 -12.98 9.45 -0.42
CA THR A 106 -12.14 8.27 -0.24
C THR A 106 -10.87 8.62 0.52
N ILE A 107 -10.53 7.80 1.52
CA ILE A 107 -9.26 7.89 2.24
C ILE A 107 -8.30 6.91 1.59
N SER A 108 -7.18 7.41 1.04
CA SER A 108 -6.16 6.57 0.42
C SER A 108 -4.91 6.49 1.29
N LEU A 109 -4.53 5.27 1.66
CA LEU A 109 -3.29 4.94 2.38
C LEU A 109 -2.32 4.23 1.44
N ILE A 110 -1.03 4.36 1.71
CA ILE A 110 0.06 3.82 0.90
C ILE A 110 1.13 3.24 1.83
N VAL A 111 1.47 1.97 1.63
CA VAL A 111 2.56 1.29 2.33
C VAL A 111 3.56 0.77 1.30
N TYR A 112 4.77 1.32 1.31
CA TYR A 112 5.91 0.78 0.57
C TYR A 112 6.41 -0.47 1.30
N VAL A 113 6.44 -1.59 0.58
CA VAL A 113 6.73 -2.90 1.16
C VAL A 113 8.17 -3.30 0.86
N PHE A 114 8.59 -3.27 -0.40
CA PHE A 114 9.97 -3.58 -0.78
C PHE A 114 10.86 -2.33 -0.68
N PRO A 115 11.99 -2.36 0.04
CA PRO A 115 12.87 -1.21 0.18
C PRO A 115 13.39 -0.68 -1.16
N GLU A 116 13.45 0.64 -1.28
CA GLU A 116 13.91 1.36 -2.49
C GLU A 116 13.11 1.09 -3.78
N TYR A 117 12.03 0.30 -3.71
CA TYR A 117 11.12 0.09 -4.82
C TYR A 117 10.31 1.36 -5.10
N ASN A 118 10.27 1.78 -6.36
CA ASN A 118 9.53 2.96 -6.78
C ASN A 118 9.04 2.88 -8.23
N SER A 119 8.96 1.66 -8.78
CA SER A 119 8.60 1.32 -10.18
C SER A 119 9.45 1.97 -11.30
N THR A 120 10.37 2.88 -10.99
CA THR A 120 11.20 3.54 -11.99
C THR A 120 12.37 2.67 -12.43
N THR A 121 12.70 2.74 -13.71
CA THR A 121 13.92 2.14 -14.26
C THR A 121 15.17 2.75 -13.60
N LYS A 122 16.09 1.90 -13.14
CA LYS A 122 17.33 2.32 -12.47
C LYS A 122 18.54 1.99 -13.34
N ASN A 123 19.46 2.94 -13.45
CA ASN A 123 20.77 2.71 -14.05
C ASN A 123 21.81 2.59 -12.93
N VAL A 124 22.52 1.46 -12.92
CA VAL A 124 23.51 1.14 -11.89
C VAL A 124 24.85 0.79 -12.55
N THR A 125 25.93 0.99 -11.82
CA THR A 125 27.28 0.72 -12.30
C THR A 125 28.08 -0.06 -11.26
N GLY A 126 29.01 -0.87 -11.73
CA GLY A 126 29.77 -1.78 -10.88
C GLY A 126 29.01 -3.09 -10.62
N GLU A 127 29.63 -3.93 -9.78
CA GLU A 127 29.16 -5.29 -9.45
C GLU A 127 28.93 -6.17 -10.70
N ASN A 128 28.31 -7.33 -10.51
CA ASN A 128 27.98 -8.27 -11.56
C ASN A 128 26.46 -8.45 -11.69
N LEU A 129 26.02 -9.12 -12.77
CA LEU A 129 24.60 -9.33 -13.05
C LEU A 129 23.86 -10.03 -11.89
N GLU A 130 24.45 -11.10 -11.36
CA GLU A 130 23.86 -11.92 -10.28
C GLU A 130 23.66 -11.10 -8.99
N TYR A 131 24.58 -10.18 -8.67
CA TYR A 131 24.41 -9.26 -7.56
C TYR A 131 23.14 -8.41 -7.72
N TRP A 132 22.99 -7.76 -8.89
CA TRP A 132 21.85 -6.89 -9.14
C TRP A 132 20.53 -7.65 -9.21
N GLU A 133 20.50 -8.85 -9.78
CA GLU A 133 19.32 -9.74 -9.77
C GLU A 133 18.93 -10.12 -8.34
N SER A 134 19.90 -10.56 -7.52
CA SER A 134 19.64 -10.99 -6.15
C SER A 134 19.14 -9.88 -5.22
N LEU A 135 19.47 -8.61 -5.53
CA LEU A 135 19.04 -7.45 -4.73
C LEU A 135 17.51 -7.29 -4.73
N TRP A 136 16.87 -7.62 -5.85
CA TRP A 136 15.43 -7.46 -6.06
C TRP A 136 14.63 -8.74 -5.80
N GLN A 137 15.31 -9.85 -5.50
CA GLN A 137 14.70 -11.14 -5.20
C GLN A 137 14.67 -11.39 -3.70
N ASN A 138 13.60 -10.95 -3.05
CA ASN A 138 13.41 -11.22 -1.63
C ASN A 138 11.93 -11.30 -1.28
N SER A 139 11.41 -12.53 -1.24
CA SER A 139 10.03 -12.81 -0.87
C SER A 139 9.72 -12.55 0.60
N SER A 140 10.72 -12.32 1.48
CA SER A 140 10.43 -12.08 2.90
C SER A 140 9.74 -10.74 3.18
N TYR A 141 9.78 -9.79 2.23
CA TYR A 141 9.06 -8.53 2.36
C TYR A 141 7.59 -8.72 2.00
N GLY A 142 6.70 -8.22 2.86
CA GLY A 142 5.26 -8.22 2.64
C GLY A 142 4.52 -9.49 3.05
N ILE A 143 5.21 -10.56 3.44
CA ILE A 143 4.56 -11.76 4.00
C ILE A 143 4.02 -11.44 5.40
N GLY A 144 2.79 -11.86 5.64
CA GLY A 144 2.10 -11.75 6.92
C GLY A 144 0.76 -11.04 6.78
N THR A 145 0.21 -10.62 7.91
CA THR A 145 -1.11 -9.99 7.95
C THR A 145 -0.94 -8.49 8.11
N PHE A 146 -1.52 -7.66 7.24
CA PHE A 146 -1.65 -6.22 7.41
C PHE A 146 -2.93 -5.90 8.19
N HIS A 147 -2.87 -4.98 9.15
CA HIS A 147 -4.01 -4.58 9.97
C HIS A 147 -4.37 -3.13 9.67
N LEU A 148 -5.55 -2.91 9.12
CA LEU A 148 -6.16 -1.60 8.97
C LEU A 148 -7.14 -1.39 10.12
N GLU A 149 -6.92 -0.34 10.89
CA GLU A 149 -7.84 0.11 11.92
C GLU A 149 -8.73 1.20 11.35
N VAL A 150 -10.05 1.01 11.40
CA VAL A 150 -11.05 1.98 10.92
C VAL A 150 -11.97 2.37 12.07
N GLU A 151 -12.16 3.66 12.27
CA GLU A 151 -13.06 4.24 13.27
C GLU A 151 -14.05 5.18 12.59
N VAL A 152 -15.31 5.07 13.00
CA VAL A 152 -16.42 5.89 12.49
C VAL A 152 -16.97 6.75 13.63
N ASN A 153 -17.17 8.04 13.35
CA ASN A 153 -17.85 8.98 14.23
C ASN A 153 -19.01 9.61 13.45
N VAL A 154 -20.24 9.23 13.81
CA VAL A 154 -21.43 9.65 13.07
C VAL A 154 -21.93 11.04 13.51
N ASN A 155 -22.51 11.77 12.57
CA ASN A 155 -23.09 13.09 12.78
C ASN A 155 -24.61 13.00 12.76
N GLN A 156 -25.24 13.19 13.93
CA GLN A 156 -26.69 13.08 14.02
C GLN A 156 -27.43 14.16 13.19
N PRO A 157 -28.43 13.77 12.38
CA PRO A 157 -29.25 14.73 11.65
C PRO A 157 -30.03 15.66 12.56
N LEU A 158 -30.41 16.83 12.03
CA LEU A 158 -31.31 17.77 12.71
C LEU A 158 -32.66 17.13 13.11
N THR A 159 -33.03 16.02 12.48
CA THR A 159 -34.26 15.24 12.73
C THR A 159 -34.08 14.04 13.66
N ALA A 160 -32.90 13.81 14.24
CA ALA A 160 -32.61 12.67 15.13
C ALA A 160 -33.51 12.61 16.39
N GLY A 161 -34.26 13.66 16.70
CA GLY A 161 -35.31 13.64 17.73
C GLY A 161 -36.59 12.88 17.33
N ILE A 162 -36.70 12.39 16.09
CA ILE A 162 -37.83 11.58 15.60
C ILE A 162 -37.45 10.10 15.77
N PRO A 163 -38.24 9.28 16.50
CA PRO A 163 -37.89 7.90 16.88
C PRO A 163 -37.63 6.91 15.74
N THR A 164 -37.83 7.31 14.49
CA THR A 164 -37.69 6.48 13.29
C THR A 164 -36.52 6.92 12.41
N ILE A 165 -35.74 7.92 12.82
CA ILE A 165 -34.57 8.42 12.09
C ILE A 165 -33.39 8.26 13.05
N GLN A 166 -32.52 7.31 12.72
CA GLN A 166 -31.30 7.01 13.45
C GLN A 166 -30.16 6.96 12.43
N ASP A 167 -29.03 7.50 12.83
CA ASP A 167 -27.78 7.53 12.09
C ASP A 167 -26.72 7.17 13.12
N ASP A 168 -26.51 5.87 13.24
CA ASP A 168 -25.81 5.24 14.37
C ASP A 168 -24.68 4.31 13.86
N ASP A 169 -24.58 4.07 12.56
CA ASP A 169 -23.60 3.20 11.91
C ASP A 169 -23.28 3.69 10.50
N GLU A 170 -22.13 3.26 9.95
CA GLU A 170 -21.72 3.57 8.59
C GLU A 170 -21.16 2.33 7.86
N GLU A 171 -21.52 2.17 6.58
CA GLU A 171 -20.95 1.14 5.72
C GLU A 171 -19.65 1.66 5.07
N VAL A 172 -18.54 1.01 5.39
CA VAL A 172 -17.22 1.26 4.81
C VAL A 172 -16.84 0.13 3.86
N THR A 173 -16.33 0.48 2.68
CA THR A 173 -15.74 -0.46 1.71
C THR A 173 -14.25 -0.20 1.61
N ILE A 174 -13.46 -1.26 1.79
CA ILE A 174 -12.00 -1.23 1.81
C ILE A 174 -11.51 -1.99 0.59
N SER A 175 -10.75 -1.32 -0.27
CA SER A 175 -10.08 -1.92 -1.41
C SER A 175 -8.57 -1.97 -1.17
N TRP A 176 -8.03 -3.17 -1.09
CA TRP A 176 -6.62 -3.45 -0.96
C TRP A 176 -6.04 -3.73 -2.35
N ARG A 177 -5.10 -2.92 -2.81
CA ARG A 177 -4.42 -3.12 -4.10
C ARG A 177 -2.95 -3.40 -3.88
N SER A 178 -2.55 -4.65 -4.12
CA SER A 178 -1.18 -5.13 -3.94
C SER A 178 -0.43 -5.13 -5.27
N ILE A 179 0.70 -4.42 -5.34
CA ILE A 179 1.58 -4.37 -6.52
C ILE A 179 2.77 -5.31 -6.33
N TYR A 180 2.74 -6.45 -7.03
CA TYR A 180 3.86 -7.38 -7.12
C TYR A 180 4.73 -7.05 -8.33
N PHE A 181 6.01 -7.40 -8.29
CA PHE A 181 6.91 -7.15 -9.40
C PHE A 181 7.84 -8.33 -9.72
N THR A 182 8.26 -8.39 -10.97
CA THR A 182 9.45 -9.11 -11.42
C THR A 182 10.44 -8.10 -11.98
N SER A 183 11.71 -8.26 -11.62
CA SER A 183 12.82 -7.41 -12.07
C SER A 183 13.50 -8.01 -13.30
N ASP A 184 13.88 -7.15 -14.24
CA ASP A 184 14.70 -7.50 -15.40
C ASP A 184 15.96 -6.65 -15.40
N VAL A 185 17.12 -7.31 -15.32
CA VAL A 185 18.44 -6.68 -15.25
C VAL A 185 19.18 -6.93 -16.56
N GLN A 186 19.59 -5.86 -17.23
CA GLN A 186 20.30 -5.93 -18.51
C GLN A 186 21.63 -5.18 -18.44
N GLU A 187 22.73 -5.84 -18.84
CA GLU A 187 24.02 -5.16 -19.03
C GLU A 187 23.92 -4.18 -20.21
N ILE A 188 24.39 -2.96 -20.02
CA ILE A 188 24.42 -1.90 -21.05
C ILE A 188 25.88 -1.56 -21.43
N GLU A 189 26.12 -1.35 -22.73
CA GLU A 189 27.45 -1.09 -23.31
C GLU A 189 27.93 0.38 -23.20
#